data_AF-A0AAX3PLD1-F1
#
_entry.id   AF-A0AAX3PLD1-F1
#
_cell.length_a   1.000
_cell.length_b   1.000
_cell.length_c   1.000
_cell.angle_alpha   90.00
_cell.angle_beta   90.00
_cell.angle_gamma   90.00
#
_symmetry.space_group_name_H-M   'P 1'
#
loop_
_entity.id
_entity.type
_entity.pdbx_description
1 polymer ?
#
loop_
_entity_poly.entity_id
_entity_poly.type
_entity_poly.pdbx_seq_one_letter_code
_entity_poly.pdbx_strand_id
1 'polypeptide(L)'
;MSQTLQATYAAKRKARRFAVQGIYEWQMSHNPVHEIEARTRVENAMHKVDLGYYHELLTAVIANHEALDALLVPVLDRELSALDGVELATLRLGAYELKDHLEVPYRVVLDEAIELAKHFGGADSHKYINGVLDRLATSLREAEKQQSK
;
A
#
# COMPACT_ATOMS: atom_id res chain seq x y z
N MET A 1 -22.34 17.43 5.40
CA MET A 1 -21.97 16.16 4.73
C MET A 1 -20.49 16.08 4.34
N SER A 2 -19.76 17.20 4.24
CA SER A 2 -18.36 17.24 3.76
C SER A 2 -17.29 16.89 4.81
N GLN A 3 -17.55 17.13 6.10
CA GLN A 3 -16.55 16.98 7.16
C GLN A 3 -16.28 15.52 7.56
N THR A 4 -17.31 14.66 7.49
CA THR A 4 -17.22 13.23 7.83
C THR A 4 -16.41 12.46 6.79
N LEU A 5 -16.64 12.71 5.49
CA LEU A 5 -15.86 12.09 4.41
C LEU A 5 -14.38 12.46 4.51
N GLN A 6 -14.07 13.74 4.75
CA GLN A 6 -12.69 14.22 4.89
C GLN A 6 -11.97 13.59 6.10
N ALA A 7 -12.68 13.39 7.20
CA ALA A 7 -12.15 12.67 8.37
C ALA A 7 -11.85 11.19 8.06
N THR A 8 -12.72 10.52 7.29
CA THR A 8 -12.49 9.13 6.83
C THR A 8 -11.27 9.01 5.92
N TYR A 9 -11.10 9.92 4.96
CA TYR A 9 -9.91 9.93 4.09
C TYR A 9 -8.62 10.12 4.87
N ALA A 10 -8.59 11.08 5.80
CA ALA A 10 -7.42 11.31 6.65
C ALA A 10 -7.09 10.08 7.51
N ALA A 11 -8.11 9.40 8.07
CA ALA A 11 -7.93 8.19 8.87
C ALA A 11 -7.38 7.01 8.05
N LYS A 12 -7.89 6.79 6.83
CA LYS A 12 -7.37 5.78 5.89
C LYS A 12 -5.94 6.08 5.44
N ARG A 13 -5.61 7.34 5.17
CA ARG A 13 -4.23 7.74 4.87
C ARG A 13 -3.27 7.42 6.01
N LYS A 14 -3.67 7.62 7.27
CA LYS A 14 -2.84 7.20 8.41
C LYS A 14 -2.72 5.68 8.50
N ALA A 15 -3.82 4.95 8.23
CA ALA A 15 -3.81 3.49 8.22
C ALA A 15 -2.79 2.95 7.21
N ARG A 16 -2.76 3.48 5.98
CA ARG A 16 -1.76 3.11 4.97
C ARG A 16 -0.32 3.36 5.43
N ARG A 17 -0.05 4.49 6.11
CA ARG A 17 1.29 4.78 6.63
C ARG A 17 1.77 3.71 7.62
N PHE A 18 0.94 3.38 8.61
CA PHE A 18 1.28 2.34 9.57
C PHE A 18 1.33 0.95 8.93
N ALA A 19 0.47 0.67 7.94
CA ALA A 19 0.50 -0.59 7.21
C ALA A 19 1.83 -0.77 6.46
N VAL A 20 2.32 0.24 5.72
CA VAL A 20 3.62 0.16 5.03
C VAL A 20 4.77 -0.06 6.01
N GLN A 21 4.78 0.62 7.16
CA GLN A 21 5.79 0.40 8.20
C GLN A 21 5.76 -1.05 8.72
N GLY A 22 4.57 -1.58 9.01
CA GLY A 22 4.41 -2.95 9.49
C GLY A 22 4.78 -4.01 8.44
N ILE A 23 4.42 -3.78 7.17
CA ILE A 23 4.82 -4.65 6.05
C ILE A 23 6.34 -4.63 5.88
N TYR A 24 6.96 -3.44 5.95
CA TYR A 24 8.42 -3.31 5.92
C TYR A 24 9.08 -4.05 7.09
N GLU A 25 8.57 -3.88 8.32
CA GLU A 25 9.09 -4.59 9.49
C GLU A 25 9.00 -6.11 9.29
N TRP A 26 7.85 -6.60 8.82
CA TRP A 26 7.65 -8.02 8.53
C TRP A 26 8.64 -8.55 7.50
N GLN A 27 8.90 -7.79 6.43
CA GLN A 27 9.89 -8.15 5.41
C GLN A 27 11.30 -8.30 5.97
N MET A 28 11.68 -7.49 6.96
CA MET A 28 13.04 -7.47 7.52
C MET A 28 13.22 -8.45 8.69
N SER A 29 12.20 -8.61 9.52
CA SER A 29 12.26 -9.38 10.77
C SER A 29 11.64 -10.76 10.69
N HIS A 30 10.70 -10.95 9.77
CA HIS A 30 9.81 -12.12 9.69
C HIS A 30 9.04 -12.38 10.99
N ASN A 31 8.86 -11.36 11.82
CA ASN A 31 8.05 -11.45 13.02
C ASN A 31 6.59 -11.75 12.67
N PRO A 32 5.86 -12.49 13.51
CA PRO A 32 4.44 -12.73 13.31
C PRO A 32 3.65 -11.42 13.22
N VAL A 33 2.69 -11.35 12.29
CA VAL A 33 1.88 -10.14 12.05
C VAL A 33 1.20 -9.59 13.30
N HIS A 34 0.74 -10.47 14.19
CA HIS A 34 0.07 -10.08 15.43
C HIS A 34 1.02 -9.36 16.41
N GLU A 35 2.32 -9.70 16.43
CA GLU A 35 3.31 -9.02 17.26
C GLU A 35 3.62 -7.62 16.71
N ILE A 36 3.76 -7.50 15.39
CA ILE A 36 3.99 -6.23 14.70
C ILE A 36 2.80 -5.29 14.93
N GLU A 37 1.58 -5.81 14.79
CA GLU A 37 0.36 -5.05 15.02
C GLU A 37 0.24 -4.60 16.48
N ALA A 38 0.48 -5.50 17.44
CA ALA A 38 0.44 -5.18 18.85
C ALA A 38 1.46 -4.07 19.20
N ARG A 39 2.69 -4.19 18.71
CA ARG A 39 3.74 -3.19 18.93
C ARG A 39 3.38 -1.84 18.33
N THR A 40 2.90 -1.82 17.09
CA THR A 40 2.45 -0.59 16.43
C THR A 40 1.37 0.12 17.24
N ARG A 41 0.41 -0.64 17.78
CA ARG A 41 -0.69 -0.10 18.60
C ARG A 41 -0.23 0.46 19.95
N VAL A 42 0.80 -0.13 20.55
CA VAL A 42 1.36 0.32 21.85
C VAL A 42 2.24 1.55 21.68
N GLU A 43 3.07 1.59 20.63
CA GLU A 43 4.08 2.62 20.43
C GLU A 43 3.53 3.90 19.77
N ASN A 44 2.37 3.82 19.12
CA ASN A 44 1.83 4.92 18.32
C ASN A 44 0.46 5.40 18.77
N ALA A 45 0.21 6.70 18.58
CA ALA A 45 -1.08 7.30 18.86
C ALA A 45 -2.12 6.98 17.76
N MET A 46 -2.87 5.88 17.94
CA MET A 46 -3.79 5.35 16.92
C MET A 46 -5.19 6.00 16.89
N HIS A 47 -5.46 7.01 17.73
CA HIS A 47 -6.78 7.65 17.91
C HIS A 47 -7.38 8.33 16.66
N LYS A 48 -6.59 8.53 15.59
CA LYS A 48 -7.01 9.12 14.31
C LYS A 48 -6.79 8.18 13.13
N VAL A 49 -6.56 6.91 13.40
CA VAL A 49 -6.29 5.88 12.39
C VAL A 49 -7.58 5.09 12.18
N ASP A 50 -7.88 4.77 10.93
CA ASP A 50 -8.89 3.75 10.65
C ASP A 50 -8.30 2.38 11.03
N LEU A 51 -8.62 1.91 12.24
CA LEU A 51 -8.02 0.70 12.81
C LEU A 51 -8.45 -0.58 12.09
N GLY A 52 -9.68 -0.62 11.57
CA GLY A 52 -10.18 -1.75 10.79
C GLY A 52 -9.42 -1.85 9.48
N TYR A 53 -9.31 -0.73 8.77
CA TYR A 53 -8.59 -0.66 7.52
C TYR A 53 -7.08 -0.92 7.68
N TYR A 54 -6.45 -0.40 8.76
CA TYR A 54 -5.06 -0.71 9.07
C TYR A 54 -4.83 -2.21 9.30
N HIS A 55 -5.65 -2.84 10.14
CA HIS A 55 -5.57 -4.27 10.44
C HIS A 55 -5.72 -5.10 9.17
N GLU A 56 -6.73 -4.78 8.35
CA GLU A 56 -6.97 -5.43 7.07
C GLU A 56 -5.75 -5.32 6.14
N LEU A 57 -5.28 -4.10 5.86
CA LEU A 57 -4.14 -3.88 4.97
C LEU A 57 -2.89 -4.65 5.44
N LEU A 58 -2.58 -4.59 6.73
CA LEU A 58 -1.39 -5.26 7.27
C LEU A 58 -1.52 -6.79 7.13
N THR A 59 -2.63 -7.37 7.58
CA THR A 59 -2.81 -8.83 7.61
C THR A 59 -2.98 -9.41 6.22
N ALA A 60 -3.79 -8.79 5.37
CA ALA A 60 -4.08 -9.29 4.03
C ALA A 60 -2.87 -9.18 3.11
N VAL A 61 -2.09 -8.08 3.18
CA VAL A 61 -0.87 -7.96 2.37
C VAL A 61 0.17 -9.01 2.76
N ILE A 62 0.40 -9.22 4.07
CA ILE A 62 1.36 -10.23 4.54
C ILE A 62 0.90 -11.64 4.15
N ALA A 63 -0.38 -11.96 4.36
CA ALA A 63 -0.93 -13.28 4.04
C ALA A 63 -0.89 -13.60 2.53
N ASN A 64 -1.04 -12.59 1.67
CA ASN A 64 -1.12 -12.76 0.22
C ASN A 64 0.15 -12.31 -0.52
N HIS A 65 1.27 -12.06 0.17
CA HIS A 65 2.44 -11.42 -0.43
C HIS A 65 2.97 -12.15 -1.68
N GLU A 66 3.00 -13.49 -1.70
CA GLU A 66 3.46 -14.25 -2.88
C GLU A 66 2.54 -14.04 -4.09
N ALA A 67 1.22 -13.98 -3.87
CA ALA A 67 0.26 -13.71 -4.94
C ALA A 67 0.37 -12.26 -5.43
N LEU A 68 0.63 -11.31 -4.53
CA LEU A 68 0.87 -9.91 -4.88
C LEU A 68 2.18 -9.75 -5.67
N ASP A 69 3.24 -10.46 -5.27
CA ASP A 69 4.51 -10.47 -5.99
C ASP A 69 4.34 -11.05 -7.39
N ALA A 70 3.56 -12.13 -7.56
CA ALA A 70 3.26 -12.69 -8.87
C ALA A 70 2.50 -11.73 -9.80
N LEU A 71 1.71 -10.80 -9.24
CA LEU A 71 1.06 -9.73 -10.00
C LEU A 71 2.03 -8.60 -10.37
N LEU A 72 3.00 -8.32 -9.49
CA LEU A 72 3.98 -7.26 -9.68
C LEU A 72 5.06 -7.67 -10.69
N VAL A 73 5.60 -8.89 -10.59
CA VAL A 73 6.74 -9.37 -11.41
C VAL A 73 6.60 -9.05 -12.92
N PRO A 74 5.45 -9.28 -13.58
CA PRO A 74 5.29 -8.99 -15.01
C PRO A 74 5.38 -7.50 -15.39
N VAL A 75 5.17 -6.60 -14.42
CA VAL A 75 5.17 -5.14 -14.64
C VAL A 75 6.41 -4.45 -14.06
N LEU A 76 7.30 -5.19 -13.39
CA LEU A 76 8.60 -4.70 -12.96
C LEU A 76 9.58 -4.65 -14.13
N ASP A 77 10.52 -3.72 -14.05
CA ASP A 77 11.65 -3.53 -14.97
C ASP A 77 12.98 -4.06 -14.38
N ARG A 78 12.96 -4.53 -13.14
CA ARG A 78 14.06 -5.18 -12.41
C ARG A 78 13.50 -6.30 -11.54
N GLU A 79 14.38 -7.21 -11.13
CA GLU A 79 14.02 -8.31 -10.22
C GLU A 79 13.43 -7.78 -8.91
N LEU A 80 12.49 -8.52 -8.33
CA LEU A 80 11.84 -8.17 -7.06
C LEU A 80 12.87 -7.95 -5.94
N SER A 81 13.95 -8.75 -5.93
CA SER A 81 15.03 -8.65 -4.95
C SER A 81 15.92 -7.40 -5.09
N ALA A 82 15.78 -6.66 -6.20
CA ALA A 82 16.50 -5.40 -6.43
C ALA A 82 15.72 -4.17 -5.96
N LEU A 83 14.49 -4.35 -5.46
CA LEU A 83 13.69 -3.32 -4.82
C LEU A 83 14.18 -3.11 -3.39
N ASP A 84 14.21 -1.85 -2.94
CA ASP A 84 14.40 -1.62 -1.51
C ASP A 84 13.15 -2.05 -0.71
N GLY A 85 13.32 -2.24 0.60
CA GLY A 85 12.24 -2.75 1.44
C GLY A 85 11.01 -1.84 1.47
N VAL A 86 11.19 -0.52 1.37
CA VAL A 86 10.09 0.44 1.38
C VAL A 86 9.35 0.43 0.05
N GLU A 87 10.09 0.35 -1.06
CA GLU A 87 9.55 0.18 -2.41
C GLU A 87 8.69 -1.07 -2.47
N LEU A 88 9.22 -2.22 -2.04
CA LEU A 88 8.49 -3.48 -2.06
C LEU A 88 7.24 -3.44 -1.17
N ALA A 89 7.35 -2.90 0.04
CA ALA A 89 6.20 -2.77 0.96
C ALA A 89 5.10 -1.88 0.37
N THR A 90 5.48 -0.76 -0.23
CA THR A 90 4.54 0.19 -0.86
C THR A 90 3.89 -0.41 -2.10
N LEU A 91 4.65 -1.12 -2.94
CA LEU A 91 4.14 -1.80 -4.12
C LEU A 91 3.15 -2.91 -3.76
N ARG A 92 3.45 -3.73 -2.75
CA ARG A 92 2.54 -4.78 -2.27
C ARG A 92 1.24 -4.19 -1.72
N LEU A 93 1.32 -3.13 -0.93
CA LEU A 93 0.13 -2.42 -0.43
C LEU A 93 -0.71 -1.86 -1.59
N GLY A 94 -0.08 -1.17 -2.53
CA GLY A 94 -0.76 -0.61 -3.71
C GLY A 94 -1.37 -1.68 -4.60
N ALA A 95 -0.68 -2.80 -4.81
CA ALA A 95 -1.18 -3.94 -5.58
C ALA A 95 -2.42 -4.56 -4.92
N TYR A 96 -2.39 -4.73 -3.59
CA TYR A 96 -3.54 -5.23 -2.84
C TYR A 96 -4.74 -4.30 -2.98
N GLU A 97 -4.57 -2.99 -2.80
CA GLU A 97 -5.67 -2.05 -2.98
C GLU A 97 -6.22 -2.03 -4.42
N LEU A 98 -5.32 -2.05 -5.41
CA LEU A 98 -5.74 -2.15 -6.81
C LEU A 98 -6.50 -3.44 -7.09
N LYS A 99 -6.22 -4.55 -6.42
CA LYS A 99 -6.92 -5.81 -6.65
C LYS A 99 -8.23 -5.91 -5.87
N ASP A 100 -8.20 -5.59 -4.58
CA ASP A 100 -9.25 -5.98 -3.63
C ASP A 100 -10.13 -4.80 -3.17
N HIS A 101 -9.66 -3.55 -3.27
CA HIS A 101 -10.43 -2.35 -2.93
C HIS A 101 -11.00 -1.65 -4.18
N LEU A 102 -11.98 -2.30 -4.84
CA LEU A 102 -12.60 -1.78 -6.06
C LEU A 102 -13.34 -0.45 -5.85
N GLU A 103 -13.78 -0.18 -4.63
CA GLU A 103 -14.44 1.06 -4.22
C GLU A 103 -13.48 2.26 -4.13
N VAL A 104 -12.17 2.02 -4.07
CA VAL A 104 -11.15 3.08 -4.10
C VAL A 104 -10.73 3.31 -5.55
N PRO A 105 -10.90 4.53 -6.10
CA PRO A 105 -10.48 4.82 -7.46
C PRO A 105 -8.97 4.58 -7.64
N TYR A 106 -8.56 3.99 -8.77
CA TYR A 106 -7.16 3.61 -8.99
C TYR A 106 -6.21 4.81 -8.85
N ARG A 107 -6.62 6.00 -9.30
CA ARG A 107 -5.82 7.24 -9.15
C ARG A 107 -5.54 7.58 -7.69
N VAL A 108 -6.51 7.36 -6.79
CA VAL A 108 -6.33 7.58 -5.35
C VAL A 108 -5.31 6.59 -4.78
N VAL A 109 -5.34 5.32 -5.22
CA VAL A 109 -4.34 4.33 -4.80
C VAL A 109 -2.94 4.74 -5.24
N LEU A 110 -2.78 5.17 -6.50
CA LEU A 110 -1.51 5.67 -7.02
C LEU A 110 -1.01 6.90 -6.26
N ASP A 111 -1.87 7.91 -6.06
CA ASP A 111 -1.52 9.14 -5.34
C ASP A 111 -1.07 8.83 -3.90
N GLU A 112 -1.77 7.95 -3.19
CA GLU A 112 -1.40 7.56 -1.83
C GLU A 112 -0.07 6.77 -1.80
N ALA A 113 0.17 5.88 -2.76
CA ALA A 113 1.42 5.15 -2.88
C ALA A 113 2.61 6.10 -3.19
N ILE A 114 2.40 7.12 -4.02
CA ILE A 114 3.38 8.18 -4.29
C ILE A 114 3.71 8.96 -3.02
N GLU A 115 2.70 9.34 -2.25
CA GLU A 115 2.91 10.08 -1.00
C GLU A 115 3.63 9.23 0.07
N LEU A 116 3.32 7.93 0.14
CA LEU A 116 4.07 6.97 0.98
C LEU A 116 5.54 6.89 0.57
N ALA A 117 5.80 6.77 -0.72
CA ALA A 117 7.14 6.71 -1.27
C ALA A 117 7.95 7.99 -1.01
N LYS A 118 7.32 9.17 -1.12
CA LYS A 118 7.97 10.44 -0.75
C LYS A 118 8.28 10.53 0.74
N HIS A 119 7.45 9.88 1.58
CA HIS A 119 7.59 9.96 3.02
C HIS A 119 8.66 9.00 3.57
N PHE A 120 8.77 7.80 2.99
CA PHE A 120 9.64 6.73 3.50
C PHE A 120 10.78 6.31 2.55
N GLY A 121 10.63 6.53 1.25
CA GLY A 121 11.54 6.03 0.22
C GLY A 121 12.66 6.99 -0.16
N GLY A 122 13.48 6.57 -1.13
CA GLY A 122 14.58 7.37 -1.67
C GLY A 122 14.13 8.47 -2.64
N ALA A 123 15.10 9.28 -3.10
CA ALA A 123 14.89 10.48 -3.91
C ALA A 123 14.08 10.25 -5.22
N ASP A 124 14.01 9.02 -5.72
CA ASP A 124 13.28 8.66 -6.95
C ASP A 124 12.27 7.51 -6.79
N SER A 125 12.11 6.94 -5.59
CA SER A 125 11.21 5.79 -5.36
C SER A 125 9.76 6.10 -5.74
N HIS A 126 9.32 7.34 -5.56
CA HIS A 126 7.97 7.77 -5.91
C HIS A 126 7.67 7.71 -7.42
N LYS A 127 8.63 8.05 -8.29
CA LYS A 127 8.46 7.95 -9.75
C LYS A 127 8.38 6.49 -10.16
N TYR A 128 9.24 5.67 -9.56
CA TYR A 128 9.32 4.25 -9.80
C TYR A 128 7.99 3.54 -9.44
N ILE A 129 7.53 3.73 -8.20
CA ILE A 129 6.30 3.15 -7.67
C ILE A 129 5.09 3.56 -8.52
N ASN A 130 5.00 4.85 -8.89
CA ASN A 130 3.94 5.31 -9.78
C ASN A 130 3.94 4.57 -11.12
N GLY A 131 5.11 4.44 -11.76
CA GLY A 131 5.23 3.75 -13.05
C GLY A 131 4.82 2.28 -12.98
N VAL A 132 5.23 1.57 -11.93
CA VAL A 132 4.87 0.15 -11.72
C VAL A 132 3.37 0.00 -11.45
N LEU A 133 2.81 0.79 -10.52
CA LEU A 133 1.39 0.69 -10.17
C LEU A 133 0.47 1.15 -11.30
N ASP A 134 0.87 2.11 -12.13
CA ASP A 134 0.08 2.51 -13.30
C ASP A 134 0.02 1.39 -14.36
N ARG A 135 1.12 0.68 -14.58
CA ARG A 135 1.15 -0.52 -15.44
C ARG A 135 0.28 -1.63 -14.86
N LEU A 136 0.38 -1.90 -13.56
CA LEU A 136 -0.46 -2.89 -12.88
C LEU A 136 -1.94 -2.53 -12.98
N ALA A 137 -2.30 -1.26 -12.77
CA ALA A 137 -3.67 -0.77 -12.89
C ALA A 137 -4.24 -0.94 -14.31
N THR A 138 -3.39 -0.91 -15.35
CA THR A 138 -3.84 -1.23 -16.72
C THR A 138 -4.34 -2.67 -16.83
N SER A 139 -3.77 -3.60 -16.06
CA SER A 139 -4.17 -5.01 -16.05
C SER A 139 -5.35 -5.29 -15.11
N LEU A 140 -5.38 -4.65 -13.93
CA LEU A 140 -6.40 -4.91 -12.89
C LEU A 140 -7.63 -4.01 -12.99
N ARG A 141 -7.49 -2.82 -13.58
CA ARG A 141 -8.50 -1.74 -13.60
C ARG A 141 -8.75 -1.18 -14.99
N GLU A 142 -8.65 -2.03 -16.02
CA GLU A 142 -8.78 -1.60 -17.42
C GLU A 142 -10.09 -0.83 -17.66
N ALA A 143 -11.23 -1.35 -17.22
CA ALA A 143 -12.53 -0.71 -17.39
C ALA A 143 -12.58 0.69 -16.75
N GLU A 144 -11.97 0.87 -15.58
CA GLU A 144 -11.90 2.15 -14.88
C GLU A 144 -11.00 3.16 -15.63
N LYS A 145 -9.85 2.69 -16.16
CA LYS A 145 -8.93 3.53 -16.96
C LYS A 145 -9.55 3.95 -18.29
N GLN A 146 -10.36 3.10 -18.93
CA GLN A 146 -11.02 3.43 -20.19
C GLN A 146 -12.12 4.49 -20.03
N GLN A 147 -12.85 4.49 -18.91
CA GLN A 147 -13.87 5.50 -18.60
C GLN A 147 -13.28 6.87 -18.19
N SER A 148 -11.99 6.88 -17.88
CA SER A 148 -11.24 8.01 -17.34
C SER A 148 -10.41 8.77 -18.38
N LYS A 149 -10.47 8.34 -19.66
CA LYS A 149 -9.89 9.01 -20.82
C LYS A 149 -10.90 9.96 -21.45
#